data_AF-A0A538GH50-F1
#
_entry.id   AF-A0A538GH50-F1
#
_cell.length_a   1.000
_cell.length_b   1.000
_cell.length_c   1.000
_cell.angle_alpha   90.00
_cell.angle_beta   90.00
_cell.angle_gamma   90.00
#
_symmetry.space_group_name_H-M   'P 1'
#
loop_
_entity.id
_entity.type
_entity.pdbx_description
1 polymer ?
#
loop_
_entity_poly.entity_id
_entity_poly.type
_entity_poly.pdbx_seq_one_letter_code
_entity_poly.pdbx_strand_id
1 'polypeptide(L)'
;MAARMQFINRTYLIGLATLAFAGGVFVAVQHTHSASAGFEPVRFEPAADWHVRTGSVHACPGVKATRCSQVSSVVSTIPSRDCLTCLPHKTVAAMAPGDILIQVQLAVEHPTYARRAFAWPPRIRRNQVPAGFEGLPNHISVYQGQTRVGPRQVFVFAVFGRALPTQRQLDRANAELRRAHIPG
;
A
#
# COMPACT_ATOMS: atom_id res chain seq x y z
N MET A 1 64.77 2.54 15.39
CA MET A 1 63.89 1.48 15.92
C MET A 1 63.46 0.62 14.72
N ALA A 2 64.21 -0.42 14.30
CA ALA A 2 64.34 -1.76 14.90
C ALA A 2 62.95 -2.39 15.16
N ALA A 3 62.58 -3.61 14.74
CA ALA A 3 63.25 -4.70 14.04
C ALA A 3 62.17 -5.71 13.52
N ARG A 4 62.57 -6.59 12.58
CA ARG A 4 62.21 -8.02 12.39
C ARG A 4 60.86 -8.55 12.94
N MET A 5 60.17 -9.37 12.15
CA MET A 5 60.23 -10.83 12.31
C MET A 5 59.53 -11.57 11.15
N GLN A 6 60.15 -12.69 10.78
CA GLN A 6 59.88 -13.64 9.71
C GLN A 6 58.94 -14.78 10.18
N PHE A 7 58.28 -15.40 9.18
CA PHE A 7 57.93 -16.83 9.05
C PHE A 7 57.04 -17.52 10.12
N ILE A 8 56.05 -18.29 9.66
CA ILE A 8 56.03 -19.78 9.69
C ILE A 8 54.65 -20.28 9.20
N ASN A 9 54.69 -20.87 8.00
CA ASN A 9 54.10 -22.13 7.57
C ASN A 9 53.12 -22.87 8.52
N ARG A 10 51.89 -23.17 8.06
CA ARG A 10 51.20 -24.42 8.46
C ARG A 10 50.07 -24.82 7.52
N THR A 11 50.43 -25.73 6.62
CA THR A 11 49.59 -26.68 5.90
C THR A 11 48.72 -27.48 6.88
N TYR A 12 47.40 -27.48 6.71
CA TYR A 12 46.49 -28.50 7.24
C TYR A 12 45.40 -28.77 6.19
N LEU A 13 45.50 -29.90 5.49
CA LEU A 13 44.88 -31.19 5.81
C LEU A 13 43.39 -31.22 5.47
N ILE A 14 43.14 -31.88 4.35
CA ILE A 14 41.88 -32.26 3.75
C ILE A 14 41.07 -33.10 4.75
N GLY A 15 39.91 -32.58 5.15
CA GLY A 15 38.88 -33.34 5.85
C GLY A 15 37.70 -33.58 4.92
N LEU A 16 37.62 -34.78 4.36
CA LEU A 16 36.43 -35.33 3.68
C LEU A 16 35.30 -35.46 4.71
N ALA A 17 34.28 -34.60 4.62
CA ALA A 17 33.05 -34.74 5.38
C ALA A 17 31.94 -35.27 4.47
N THR A 18 31.68 -36.57 4.59
CA THR A 18 30.55 -37.29 4.01
C THR A 18 29.26 -36.79 4.67
N LEU A 19 28.47 -35.98 3.96
CA LEU A 19 27.14 -35.55 4.40
C LEU A 19 26.10 -36.56 3.90
N ALA A 20 25.55 -37.32 4.85
CA ALA A 20 24.42 -38.21 4.65
C ALA A 20 23.17 -37.40 4.25
N PHE A 21 22.57 -37.76 3.11
CA PHE A 21 21.27 -37.25 2.69
C PHE A 21 20.17 -37.88 3.57
N ALA A 22 19.76 -37.18 4.62
CA ALA A 22 18.49 -37.44 5.29
C ALA A 22 17.38 -36.79 4.45
N GLY A 23 16.64 -37.62 3.70
CA GLY A 23 15.45 -37.21 2.96
C GLY A 23 14.34 -36.78 3.91
N GLY A 24 14.26 -35.48 4.19
CA GLY A 24 13.12 -34.86 4.86
C GLY A 24 11.95 -34.77 3.89
N VAL A 25 10.87 -35.50 4.19
CA VAL A 25 9.57 -35.32 3.54
C VAL A 25 9.07 -33.92 3.91
N PHE A 26 9.22 -32.97 2.98
CA PHE A 26 8.56 -31.67 3.09
C PHE A 26 7.07 -31.88 2.87
N VAL A 27 6.32 -32.04 3.95
CA VAL A 27 4.87 -31.86 3.92
C VAL A 27 4.63 -30.38 3.67
N ALA A 28 4.40 -30.03 2.40
CA ALA A 28 3.94 -28.70 2.03
C ALA A 28 2.55 -28.52 2.66
N VAL A 29 2.50 -27.84 3.81
CA VAL A 29 1.26 -27.35 4.39
C VAL A 29 0.73 -26.29 3.41
N GLN A 30 -0.11 -26.72 2.48
CA GLN A 30 -0.91 -25.82 1.67
C GLN A 30 -1.93 -25.19 2.62
N HIS A 31 -1.63 -24.00 3.12
CA HIS A 31 -2.64 -23.13 3.69
C HIS A 31 -3.60 -22.77 2.56
N THR A 32 -4.68 -23.56 2.44
CA THR A 32 -5.87 -23.20 1.72
C THR A 32 -6.42 -21.95 2.39
N HIS A 33 -5.99 -20.78 1.91
CA HIS A 33 -6.72 -19.55 2.13
C HIS A 33 -8.07 -19.78 1.45
N SER A 34 -9.08 -20.12 2.24
CA SER A 34 -10.46 -20.00 1.83
C SER A 34 -10.62 -18.57 1.33
N ALA A 35 -10.62 -18.40 0.00
CA ALA A 35 -10.99 -17.16 -0.62
C ALA A 35 -12.39 -16.85 -0.08
N SER A 36 -12.48 -15.83 0.77
CA SER A 36 -13.76 -15.27 1.16
C SER A 36 -14.38 -14.72 -0.12
N ALA A 37 -15.21 -15.54 -0.76
CA ALA A 37 -15.95 -15.17 -1.95
C ALA A 37 -16.72 -13.87 -1.64
N GLY A 38 -16.34 -12.77 -2.29
CA GLY A 38 -17.11 -11.52 -2.31
C GLY A 38 -16.40 -10.24 -1.88
N PHE A 39 -15.16 -10.29 -1.37
CA PHE A 39 -14.47 -9.06 -0.93
C PHE A 39 -12.99 -9.02 -1.29
N GLU A 40 -12.70 -8.34 -2.40
CA GLU A 40 -11.37 -8.22 -2.98
C GLU A 40 -10.85 -6.78 -2.98
N PRO A 41 -9.52 -6.56 -2.95
CA PRO A 41 -8.92 -5.23 -3.06
C PRO A 41 -9.23 -4.56 -4.41
N VAL A 42 -9.20 -3.22 -4.42
CA VAL A 42 -9.24 -2.44 -5.67
C VAL A 42 -8.02 -2.81 -6.53
N ARG A 43 -8.26 -3.09 -7.80
CA ARG A 43 -7.21 -3.40 -8.77
C ARG A 43 -6.85 -2.13 -9.53
N PHE A 44 -5.56 -1.81 -9.57
CA PHE A 44 -5.04 -0.75 -10.43
C PHE A 44 -4.35 -1.41 -11.61
N GLU A 45 -4.70 -1.00 -12.83
CA GLU A 45 -3.97 -1.43 -14.01
C GLU A 45 -2.50 -0.99 -13.92
N PRO A 46 -1.54 -1.84 -14.34
CA PRO A 46 -0.14 -1.47 -14.37
C PRO A 46 0.09 -0.18 -15.17
N ALA A 47 0.88 0.72 -14.60
CA ALA A 47 1.27 1.97 -15.24
C ALA A 47 2.75 2.24 -14.98
N ALA A 48 3.45 2.77 -15.99
CA ALA A 48 4.83 3.18 -15.83
C ALA A 48 4.96 4.18 -14.67
N ASP A 49 6.00 4.02 -13.87
CA ASP A 49 6.33 4.88 -12.72
C ASP A 49 5.28 4.86 -11.60
N TRP A 50 4.47 3.80 -11.49
CA TRP A 50 3.57 3.56 -10.37
C TRP A 50 3.87 2.24 -9.68
N HIS A 51 3.90 2.30 -8.34
CA HIS A 51 4.02 1.17 -7.45
C HIS A 51 2.64 0.83 -6.88
N VAL A 52 2.18 -0.41 -7.10
CA VAL A 52 0.92 -0.90 -6.57
C VAL A 52 1.17 -1.84 -5.39
N ARG A 53 0.38 -1.70 -4.32
CA ARG A 53 0.34 -2.63 -3.19
C ARG A 53 -1.10 -2.87 -2.78
N THR A 54 -1.42 -4.12 -2.46
CA THR A 54 -2.76 -4.53 -2.01
C THR A 54 -2.67 -5.26 -0.68
N GLY A 55 -3.63 -4.99 0.21
CA GLY A 55 -3.71 -5.61 1.52
C GLY A 55 -4.55 -6.87 1.50
N SER A 56 -4.57 -7.55 2.64
CA SER A 56 -5.54 -8.61 2.94
C SER A 56 -6.79 -8.04 3.60
N VAL A 57 -7.89 -8.76 3.45
CA VAL A 57 -9.13 -8.48 4.18
C VAL A 57 -8.90 -8.64 5.67
N HIS A 58 -9.38 -7.68 6.45
CA HIS A 58 -9.32 -7.71 7.91
C HIS A 58 -10.52 -6.98 8.51
N ALA A 59 -10.74 -7.15 9.81
CA ALA A 59 -11.78 -6.40 10.52
C ALA A 59 -11.46 -4.90 10.50
N CYS A 60 -12.49 -4.06 10.41
CA CYS A 60 -12.30 -2.62 10.56
C CYS A 60 -11.80 -2.29 11.99
N PRO A 61 -11.01 -1.21 12.18
CA PRO A 61 -10.47 -0.87 13.50
C PRO A 61 -11.55 -0.75 14.57
N GLY A 62 -11.33 -1.40 15.71
CA GLY A 62 -12.22 -1.33 16.87
C GLY A 62 -13.48 -2.19 16.82
N VAL A 63 -13.73 -2.96 15.75
CA VAL A 63 -14.92 -3.82 15.63
C VAL A 63 -14.58 -5.22 15.12
N LYS A 64 -15.50 -6.18 15.30
CA LYS A 64 -15.34 -7.55 14.78
C LYS A 64 -15.54 -7.60 13.26
N ALA A 65 -14.91 -8.56 12.58
CA ALA A 65 -15.06 -8.76 11.14
C ALA A 65 -16.52 -8.97 10.69
N THR A 66 -17.33 -9.60 11.55
CA THR A 66 -18.78 -9.79 11.33
C THR A 66 -19.55 -8.47 11.28
N ARG A 67 -19.05 -7.43 11.94
CA ARG A 67 -19.64 -6.08 11.95
C ARG A 67 -19.11 -5.26 10.78
N CYS A 68 -17.82 -5.31 10.53
CA CYS A 68 -17.16 -4.56 9.48
C CYS A 68 -15.88 -5.27 9.02
N SER A 69 -15.75 -5.44 7.72
CA SER A 69 -14.53 -5.95 7.08
C SER A 69 -14.04 -4.94 6.05
N GLN A 70 -12.73 -4.73 5.98
CA GLN A 70 -12.10 -3.78 5.07
C GLN A 70 -10.84 -4.34 4.39
N VAL A 71 -10.48 -3.73 3.26
CA VAL A 71 -9.26 -4.02 2.51
C VAL A 71 -8.76 -2.74 1.85
N SER A 72 -7.44 -2.58 1.78
CA SER A 72 -6.78 -1.39 1.23
C SER A 72 -5.99 -1.73 -0.02
N SER A 73 -6.01 -0.82 -0.99
CA SER A 73 -5.10 -0.80 -2.14
C SER A 73 -4.40 0.55 -2.20
N VAL A 74 -3.12 0.56 -2.53
CA VAL A 74 -2.30 1.76 -2.67
C VAL A 74 -1.66 1.74 -4.04
N VAL A 75 -1.69 2.88 -4.73
CA VAL A 75 -0.91 3.15 -5.93
C VAL A 75 -0.13 4.45 -5.72
N SER A 76 1.18 4.45 -5.97
CA SER A 76 2.05 5.58 -5.65
C SER A 76 3.19 5.75 -6.65
N THR A 77 3.60 6.99 -6.94
CA THR A 77 4.77 7.27 -7.81
C THR A 77 6.11 7.05 -7.11
N ILE A 78 6.08 6.84 -5.80
CA ILE A 78 7.22 6.50 -4.95
C ILE A 78 6.91 5.19 -4.18
N PRO A 79 7.90 4.33 -3.86
CA PRO A 79 7.65 3.15 -3.04
C PRO A 79 7.02 3.52 -1.69
N SER A 80 5.85 2.93 -1.40
CA SER A 80 5.17 3.10 -0.12
C SER A 80 5.94 2.39 1.00
N ARG A 81 6.20 3.11 2.09
CA ARG A 81 7.04 2.68 3.23
C ARG A 81 6.22 2.29 4.47
N ASP A 82 4.92 2.50 4.42
CA ASP A 82 4.02 2.28 5.55
C ASP A 82 3.21 0.98 5.37
N CYS A 83 2.53 0.56 6.43
CA CYS A 83 1.53 -0.50 6.32
C CYS A 83 0.29 0.01 5.57
N LEU A 84 -0.45 -0.87 4.89
CA LEU A 84 -1.55 -0.46 3.99
C LEU A 84 -2.81 0.03 4.71
N THR A 85 -2.85 -0.08 6.04
CA THR A 85 -3.94 0.36 6.90
C THR A 85 -3.50 1.49 7.84
N CYS A 86 -2.24 1.88 7.76
CA CYS A 86 -1.65 2.94 8.56
C CYS A 86 -1.80 4.29 7.84
N LEU A 87 -1.73 5.38 8.61
CA LEU A 87 -1.45 6.70 8.04
C LEU A 87 -0.05 6.69 7.42
N PRO A 88 0.15 7.22 6.20
CA PRO A 88 1.38 7.02 5.42
C PRO A 88 2.52 7.96 5.85
N HIS A 89 2.82 8.09 7.14
CA HIS A 89 3.77 9.09 7.64
C HIS A 89 5.18 8.94 7.05
N LYS A 90 5.71 7.71 6.94
CA LYS A 90 7.06 7.49 6.39
C LYS A 90 7.12 7.73 4.89
N THR A 91 6.04 7.39 4.18
CA THR A 91 5.93 7.65 2.74
C THR A 91 5.83 9.15 2.51
N VAL A 92 4.92 9.83 3.22
CA VAL A 92 4.70 11.29 3.14
C VAL A 92 5.98 12.06 3.41
N ALA A 93 6.73 11.70 4.46
CA ALA A 93 8.00 12.35 4.79
C ALA A 93 9.07 12.23 3.69
N ALA A 94 8.93 11.25 2.78
CA ALA A 94 9.86 11.01 1.67
C ALA A 94 9.36 11.54 0.32
N MET A 95 8.14 12.09 0.24
CA MET A 95 7.56 12.53 -1.03
C MET A 95 8.26 13.79 -1.55
N ALA A 96 8.63 13.75 -2.83
CA ALA A 96 9.07 14.94 -3.57
C ALA A 96 7.87 15.73 -4.10
N PRO A 97 8.06 17.02 -4.53
CA PRO A 97 6.98 17.86 -5.04
C PRO A 97 6.15 17.32 -6.21
N GLY A 98 6.68 16.34 -6.94
CA GLY A 98 6.01 15.67 -8.06
C GLY A 98 5.26 14.40 -7.68
N ASP A 99 5.45 13.89 -6.46
CA ASP A 99 4.93 12.59 -6.05
C ASP A 99 3.44 12.60 -5.74
N ILE A 100 2.83 11.45 -5.96
CA ILE A 100 1.41 11.19 -5.74
C ILE A 100 1.29 9.82 -5.09
N LEU A 101 0.49 9.73 -4.03
CA LEU A 101 0.04 8.47 -3.45
C LEU A 101 -1.49 8.48 -3.42
N ILE A 102 -2.11 7.39 -3.88
CA ILE A 102 -3.54 7.18 -3.81
C ILE A 102 -3.78 5.90 -3.04
N GLN A 103 -4.49 6.00 -1.93
CA GLN A 103 -4.99 4.89 -1.14
C GLN A 103 -6.50 4.80 -1.32
N VAL A 104 -6.98 3.62 -1.70
CA VAL A 104 -8.40 3.29 -1.76
C VAL A 104 -8.67 2.19 -0.76
N GLN A 105 -9.59 2.44 0.17
CA GLN A 105 -10.07 1.45 1.11
C GLN A 105 -11.49 1.07 0.73
N LEU A 106 -11.74 -0.23 0.64
CA LEU A 106 -13.09 -0.77 0.57
C LEU A 106 -13.46 -1.26 1.96
N ALA A 107 -14.71 -1.04 2.35
CA ALA A 107 -15.28 -1.61 3.56
C ALA A 107 -16.69 -2.13 3.29
N VAL A 108 -17.07 -3.20 3.97
CA VAL A 108 -18.44 -3.68 4.07
C VAL A 108 -18.82 -3.63 5.54
N GLU A 109 -19.88 -2.90 5.85
CA GLU A 109 -20.36 -2.67 7.21
C GLU A 109 -21.83 -3.07 7.37
N HIS A 110 -22.17 -3.71 8.50
CA HIS A 110 -23.50 -4.26 8.78
C HIS A 110 -24.12 -3.74 10.09
N PRO A 111 -25.19 -2.91 10.08
CA PRO A 111 -25.82 -2.37 8.87
C PRO A 111 -24.98 -1.26 8.24
N THR A 112 -25.26 -0.99 6.98
CA THR A 112 -24.49 -0.03 6.20
C THR A 112 -24.89 1.41 6.52
N TYR A 113 -23.91 2.27 6.82
CA TYR A 113 -24.14 3.69 7.14
C TYR A 113 -23.59 4.69 6.12
N ALA A 114 -22.86 4.26 5.08
CA ALA A 114 -22.21 5.18 4.15
C ALA A 114 -23.19 6.05 3.33
N ARG A 115 -22.89 7.36 3.28
CA ARG A 115 -23.51 8.33 2.37
C ARG A 115 -22.72 8.42 1.07
N ARG A 116 -23.41 8.62 -0.06
CA ARG A 116 -22.78 8.86 -1.37
C ARG A 116 -22.35 10.32 -1.47
N ALA A 117 -21.06 10.61 -1.38
CA ALA A 117 -20.54 11.97 -1.58
C ALA A 117 -20.11 12.27 -3.03
N PHE A 118 -19.78 11.23 -3.82
CA PHE A 118 -19.39 11.37 -5.23
C PHE A 118 -19.71 10.11 -6.05
N ALA A 119 -19.73 10.22 -7.38
CA ALA A 119 -19.81 9.06 -8.27
C ALA A 119 -18.42 8.39 -8.41
N TRP A 120 -18.38 7.06 -8.40
CA TRP A 120 -17.14 6.32 -8.66
C TRP A 120 -16.84 6.22 -10.16
N PRO A 121 -15.59 6.43 -10.61
CA PRO A 121 -14.45 6.94 -9.85
C PRO A 121 -14.56 8.45 -9.61
N PRO A 122 -14.01 8.98 -8.49
CA PRO A 122 -14.06 10.41 -8.23
C PRO A 122 -13.24 11.20 -9.25
N ARG A 123 -13.66 12.43 -9.52
CA ARG A 123 -12.85 13.44 -10.20
C ARG A 123 -12.35 14.46 -9.19
N ILE A 124 -11.10 14.32 -8.78
CA ILE A 124 -10.42 15.25 -7.86
C ILE A 124 -10.20 16.58 -8.59
N ARG A 125 -10.72 17.65 -8.00
CA ARG A 125 -10.58 19.03 -8.47
C ARG A 125 -9.74 19.83 -7.50
N ARG A 126 -9.12 20.90 -8.00
CA ARG A 126 -8.24 21.74 -7.20
C ARG A 126 -8.92 22.34 -5.97
N ASN A 127 -10.18 22.75 -6.09
CA ASN A 127 -10.96 23.32 -4.98
C ASN A 127 -11.37 22.30 -3.89
N GLN A 128 -11.06 21.01 -4.08
CA GLN A 128 -11.30 19.94 -3.11
C GLN A 128 -10.02 19.52 -2.38
N VAL A 129 -8.87 20.13 -2.72
CA VAL A 129 -7.57 19.82 -2.13
C VAL A 129 -7.08 21.07 -1.40
N PRO A 130 -7.32 21.17 -0.07
CA PRO A 130 -6.84 22.31 0.70
C PRO A 130 -5.32 22.38 0.71
N ALA A 131 -4.80 23.58 0.94
CA ALA A 131 -3.38 23.79 1.12
C ALA A 131 -2.94 23.26 2.48
N GLY A 132 -2.07 22.25 2.51
CA GLY A 132 -1.68 21.62 3.76
C GLY A 132 -2.70 20.57 4.25
N PHE A 133 -2.31 19.83 5.27
CA PHE A 133 -3.18 18.94 6.03
C PHE A 133 -2.64 18.84 7.47
N GLU A 134 -3.52 18.86 8.47
CA GLU A 134 -3.12 18.82 9.87
C GLU A 134 -2.28 17.57 10.19
N GLY A 135 -1.15 17.77 10.88
CA GLY A 135 -0.24 16.69 11.24
C GLY A 135 0.67 16.19 10.10
N LEU A 136 0.63 16.78 8.91
CA LEU A 136 1.55 16.50 7.80
C LEU A 136 2.47 17.69 7.52
N PRO A 137 3.63 17.48 6.85
CA PRO A 137 4.48 18.58 6.42
C PRO A 137 3.72 19.61 5.56
N ASN A 138 4.02 20.90 5.73
CA ASN A 138 3.31 22.00 5.05
C ASN A 138 3.33 21.93 3.52
N HIS A 139 4.29 21.21 2.94
CA HIS A 139 4.39 20.99 1.51
C HIS A 139 3.52 19.83 1.02
N ILE A 140 2.68 19.22 1.86
CA ILE A 140 1.81 18.10 1.50
C ILE A 140 0.37 18.59 1.44
N SER A 141 -0.41 18.04 0.52
CA SER A 141 -1.86 18.23 0.52
C SER A 141 -2.58 16.92 0.30
N VAL A 142 -3.83 16.88 0.74
CA VAL A 142 -4.62 15.65 0.76
C VAL A 142 -6.01 15.92 0.23
N TYR A 143 -6.44 15.12 -0.75
CA TYR A 143 -7.85 14.90 -1.05
C TYR A 143 -8.36 13.74 -0.23
N GLN A 144 -9.52 13.91 0.39
CA GLN A 144 -10.24 12.83 1.06
C GLN A 144 -11.68 12.81 0.59
N GLY A 145 -12.21 11.62 0.37
CA GLY A 145 -13.62 11.47 0.12
C GLY A 145 -14.10 10.05 0.36
N GLN A 146 -15.40 9.93 0.57
CA GLN A 146 -16.08 8.65 0.73
C GLN A 146 -17.29 8.54 -0.20
N THR A 147 -17.55 7.36 -0.73
CA THR A 147 -18.79 7.05 -1.44
C THR A 147 -19.24 5.61 -1.21
N ARG A 148 -20.36 5.24 -1.83
CA ARG A 148 -20.88 3.87 -1.82
C ARG A 148 -20.96 3.35 -3.26
N VAL A 149 -20.39 2.17 -3.48
CA VAL A 149 -20.47 1.41 -4.75
C VAL A 149 -21.03 0.03 -4.44
N GLY A 150 -22.28 -0.23 -4.88
CA GLY A 150 -22.99 -1.46 -4.51
C GLY A 150 -23.14 -1.61 -2.98
N PRO A 151 -22.73 -2.74 -2.38
CA PRO A 151 -22.73 -2.95 -0.93
C PRO A 151 -21.50 -2.36 -0.22
N ARG A 152 -20.52 -1.83 -0.96
CA ARG A 152 -19.21 -1.42 -0.44
C ARG A 152 -19.18 0.08 -0.15
N GLN A 153 -18.63 0.45 0.98
CA GLN A 153 -18.14 1.79 1.26
C GLN A 153 -16.74 1.93 0.65
N VAL A 154 -16.47 3.07 0.03
CA VAL A 154 -15.22 3.35 -0.66
C VAL A 154 -14.64 4.64 -0.11
N PHE A 155 -13.47 4.56 0.51
CA PHE A 155 -12.71 5.71 0.99
C PHE A 155 -11.54 5.94 0.05
N VAL A 156 -11.37 7.18 -0.40
CA VAL A 156 -10.25 7.59 -1.25
C VAL A 156 -9.46 8.64 -0.51
N PHE A 157 -8.17 8.36 -0.34
CA PHE A 157 -7.15 9.30 0.12
C PHE A 157 -6.15 9.50 -1.01
N ALA A 158 -6.05 10.71 -1.55
CA ALA A 158 -4.98 11.04 -2.48
C ALA A 158 -4.08 12.10 -1.86
N VAL A 159 -2.82 11.76 -1.67
CA VAL A 159 -1.77 12.60 -1.11
C VAL A 159 -0.91 13.13 -2.25
N PHE A 160 -0.65 14.42 -2.24
CA PHE A 160 0.25 15.07 -3.18
C PHE A 160 1.47 15.59 -2.43
N GLY A 161 2.66 15.38 -3.00
CA GLY A 161 3.93 15.88 -2.46
C GLY A 161 4.07 17.42 -2.48
N ARG A 162 2.99 18.14 -2.74
CA ARG A 162 2.91 19.59 -2.87
C ARG A 162 1.69 20.11 -2.11
N ALA A 163 1.82 21.26 -1.43
CA ALA A 163 0.72 21.93 -0.74
C ALA A 163 -0.45 22.26 -1.68
N LEU A 164 -0.11 22.55 -2.94
CA LEU A 164 -1.00 23.04 -3.97
C LEU A 164 -0.78 22.22 -5.25
N PRO A 165 -1.46 21.08 -5.48
CA PRO A 165 -1.15 20.17 -6.59
C PRO A 165 -1.36 20.83 -7.95
N THR A 166 -0.40 20.63 -8.86
CA THR A 166 -0.48 21.14 -10.23
C THR A 166 -1.61 20.48 -11.01
N GLN A 167 -2.07 21.11 -12.10
CA GLN A 167 -3.06 20.48 -13.00
C GLN A 167 -2.57 19.12 -13.50
N ARG A 168 -1.29 19.00 -13.86
CA ARG A 168 -0.66 17.74 -14.25
C ARG A 168 -0.76 16.66 -13.16
N GLN A 169 -0.57 17.01 -11.88
CA GLN A 169 -0.72 16.05 -10.78
C GLN A 169 -2.17 15.60 -10.61
N LEU A 170 -3.12 16.53 -10.71
CA LEU A 170 -4.56 16.21 -10.66
C LEU A 170 -4.95 15.30 -11.83
N ASP A 171 -4.47 15.58 -13.04
CA ASP A 171 -4.76 14.78 -14.22
C ASP A 171 -4.19 13.36 -14.11
N ARG A 172 -2.95 13.22 -13.61
CA ARG A 172 -2.34 11.91 -13.32
C ARG A 172 -3.11 11.13 -12.27
N ALA A 173 -3.45 11.75 -11.13
CA ALA A 173 -4.22 11.09 -10.08
C ALA A 173 -5.61 10.65 -10.57
N ASN A 174 -6.30 11.52 -11.32
CA ASN A 174 -7.58 11.21 -11.93
C ASN A 174 -7.46 10.11 -13.00
N ALA A 175 -6.34 10.03 -13.72
CA ALA A 175 -6.10 8.94 -14.67
C ALA A 175 -5.96 7.59 -13.96
N GLU A 176 -5.22 7.52 -12.84
CA GLU A 176 -5.14 6.28 -12.05
C GLU A 176 -6.49 5.87 -11.47
N LEU A 177 -7.24 6.82 -10.92
CA LEU A 177 -8.57 6.52 -10.38
C LEU A 177 -9.53 6.01 -11.45
N ARG A 178 -9.41 6.45 -12.70
CA ARG A 178 -10.19 5.90 -13.82
C ARG A 178 -9.79 4.47 -14.20
N ARG A 179 -8.54 4.09 -13.94
CA ARG A 179 -8.03 2.72 -14.14
C ARG A 179 -8.26 1.83 -12.92
N ALA A 180 -8.77 2.38 -11.82
CA ALA A 180 -9.05 1.63 -10.62
C ALA A 180 -10.38 0.86 -10.74
N HIS A 181 -10.30 -0.46 -10.70
CA HIS A 181 -11.45 -1.35 -10.75
C HIS A 181 -11.83 -1.81 -9.34
N ILE A 182 -13.09 -1.56 -8.96
CA ILE A 182 -13.70 -2.15 -7.77
C ILE A 182 -14.30 -3.50 -8.21
N PRO A 183 -13.82 -4.63 -7.69
CA PRO A 183 -14.38 -5.95 -7.99
C PRO A 183 -15.87 -6.00 -7.66
N GLY A 184 -16.63 -6.75 -8.46
CA GLY A 184 -18.10 -6.92 -8.35
C GLY A 184 -18.56 -7.52 -7.04
#